data_AF-A0A9P9TIU0-F1
#
_entry.id   AF-A0A9P9TIU0-F1
#
_cell.length_a   1.000
_cell.length_b   1.000
_cell.length_c   1.000
_cell.angle_alpha   90.00
_cell.angle_beta   90.00
_cell.angle_gamma   90.00
#
_symmetry.space_group_name_H-M   'P 1'
#
loop_
_entity.id
_entity.type
_entity.pdbx_description
1 polymer ?
#
loop_
_entity_poly.entity_id
_entity_poly.type
_entity_poly.pdbx_seq_one_letter_code
_entity_poly.pdbx_strand_id
1 'polypeptide(L)'
;MENPAEDSTPKRHSRHGSSGRGSSGRALPRRSTRGPLDIADAPISPSSPLTTTIPTPKLNKAPSSLLSPTQSQYLTPRLPSPGPGSNLSTISSPSFRTAKTSLSPSRSNMSTITTSGPGSITAKDFSFLLRPEIYHPLTLLDVPPPFRVTSSQVDPLTPLNVLISSGHFRAAAIKAASLLTSTSIPISPSDHVQIFELVYTRLASLTLCNQTALAAQEVKALEDLNSAYYRDDHDGSHLVPWELRVLAVRLQGMGFNDARRGVVGYYDLAREARLILSSLKKSRREMKAKLSDRDESDDADEESEKLEELEREIQLWENRLAELGIRVASALIEMEDLEGATRFLASLTPSSSSHLSIQKALLWLCIGDVEAARACVIGANSRSESAEDEGRISNEQKVILALANMADSEFERAVEGWRALIDNDGDGDDGEKAMWRQNLGVCYLYLGRMDEARTLLESLISTSHSFHALTFNLSTIYELCTERSRALKIGLAEKVAGMQGGGVSGAEERGRVGWEKVNGDFKL
;
A
#
# COMPACT_ATOMS: atom_id res chain seq x y z
N MET A 1 27.25 70.11 50.29
CA MET A 1 27.92 68.87 50.72
C MET A 1 27.93 67.95 49.50
N GLU A 2 28.73 68.20 48.46
CA GLU A 2 30.21 68.06 48.35
C GLU A 2 30.71 66.64 48.66
N ASN A 3 30.81 65.79 47.60
CA ASN A 3 31.98 65.11 46.99
C ASN A 3 33.30 64.93 47.82
N PRO A 4 34.33 64.14 47.37
CA PRO A 4 34.42 62.99 46.41
C PRO A 4 35.55 61.95 46.76
N ALA A 5 36.01 61.18 45.74
CA ALA A 5 37.39 60.64 45.45
C ALA A 5 37.53 59.10 45.51
N GLU A 6 38.27 58.36 44.67
CA GLU A 6 39.13 58.55 43.46
C GLU A 6 39.42 57.11 42.92
N ASP A 7 39.34 56.80 41.62
CA ASP A 7 40.29 56.96 40.50
C ASP A 7 41.27 55.77 40.27
N SER A 8 41.26 55.22 39.05
CA SER A 8 42.44 55.04 38.17
C SER A 8 42.17 54.04 37.02
N THR A 9 42.32 54.55 35.80
CA THR A 9 42.59 53.81 34.54
C THR A 9 44.09 54.03 34.19
N PRO A 10 44.76 53.54 33.10
CA PRO A 10 44.22 53.04 31.82
C PRO A 10 45.08 52.03 30.98
N LYS A 11 44.68 51.84 29.70
CA LYS A 11 45.47 51.57 28.45
C LYS A 11 45.81 50.13 27.96
N ARG A 12 44.93 49.65 27.07
CA ARG A 12 45.07 49.24 25.65
C ARG A 12 46.45 48.87 25.02
N HIS A 13 46.38 47.78 24.22
CA HIS A 13 47.04 47.44 22.92
C HIS A 13 48.36 46.62 22.88
N SER A 14 48.28 45.40 22.32
CA SER A 14 48.83 44.99 21.00
C SER A 14 49.43 43.57 20.96
N ARG A 15 49.41 43.00 19.75
CA ARG A 15 49.64 41.60 19.33
C ARG A 15 51.13 41.19 19.24
N HIS A 16 51.37 39.88 19.34
CA HIS A 16 52.30 38.98 18.61
C HIS A 16 52.54 37.75 19.53
N GLY A 17 52.68 36.48 19.14
CA GLY A 17 52.90 35.81 17.86
C GLY A 17 53.92 34.68 18.10
N SER A 18 53.51 33.41 17.89
CA SER A 18 54.35 32.18 17.84
C SER A 18 55.01 31.76 19.17
N SER A 19 55.37 30.52 19.50
CA SER A 19 55.44 29.21 18.85
C SER A 19 55.81 28.18 19.94
N GLY A 20 55.53 26.88 19.73
CA GLY A 20 56.37 25.83 20.31
C GLY A 20 55.70 24.65 21.02
N ARG A 21 55.69 23.52 20.32
CA ARG A 21 55.92 22.13 20.80
C ARG A 21 54.84 21.43 21.66
N GLY A 22 54.03 20.63 20.95
CA GLY A 22 54.21 19.16 20.87
C GLY A 22 54.17 18.34 22.16
N SER A 23 53.09 17.57 22.32
CA SER A 23 53.14 16.25 22.97
C SER A 23 52.14 15.31 22.29
N SER A 24 52.62 14.13 21.95
CA SER A 24 51.98 13.06 21.18
C SER A 24 50.72 12.50 21.83
N GLY A 25 49.62 12.49 21.07
CA GLY A 25 48.43 11.68 21.33
C GLY A 25 48.08 10.89 20.07
N ARG A 26 48.38 9.59 20.08
CA ARG A 26 48.22 8.60 19.02
C ARG A 26 46.79 8.58 18.46
N ALA A 27 46.62 8.89 17.18
CA ALA A 27 45.33 8.83 16.48
C ALA A 27 44.89 7.37 16.31
N LEU A 28 43.75 7.02 16.91
CA LEU A 28 43.07 5.74 16.73
C LEU A 28 42.37 5.71 15.36
N PRO A 29 42.45 4.60 14.59
CA PRO A 29 41.77 4.50 13.31
C PRO A 29 40.24 4.51 13.51
N ARG A 30 39.55 5.28 12.67
CA ARG A 30 38.09 5.39 12.66
C ARG A 30 37.46 4.00 12.49
N ARG A 31 36.57 3.65 13.42
CA ARG A 31 35.79 2.42 13.43
C ARG A 31 34.83 2.43 12.22
N SER A 32 34.84 1.33 11.46
CA SER A 32 33.96 1.09 10.32
C SER A 32 32.48 1.14 10.73
N THR A 33 31.66 1.87 9.97
CA THR A 33 30.19 1.91 10.07
C THR A 33 29.55 0.86 9.15
N ARG A 34 30.04 -0.38 9.18
CA ARG A 34 29.34 -1.52 8.57
C ARG A 34 28.40 -2.13 9.60
N GLY A 35 27.11 -2.14 9.28
CA GLY A 35 26.08 -2.82 10.06
C GLY A 35 26.10 -4.34 9.83
N PRO A 36 25.43 -5.14 10.67
CA PRO A 36 25.54 -6.60 10.70
C PRO A 36 24.83 -7.34 9.54
N LEU A 37 24.67 -6.71 8.38
CA LEU A 37 23.98 -7.26 7.21
C LEU A 37 24.90 -7.81 6.11
N ASP A 38 26.23 -7.69 6.27
CA ASP A 38 27.21 -8.09 5.25
C ASP A 38 28.14 -9.21 5.76
N ILE A 39 27.66 -10.45 5.82
CA ILE A 39 28.52 -11.64 5.91
C ILE A 39 28.02 -12.70 4.93
N ALA A 40 28.74 -12.83 3.82
CA ALA A 40 28.84 -14.08 3.07
C ALA A 40 30.28 -14.58 3.27
N ASP A 41 30.42 -15.80 3.79
CA ASP A 41 31.72 -16.46 4.00
C ASP A 41 32.32 -16.99 2.67
N ALA A 42 33.66 -16.97 2.64
CA ALA A 42 34.66 -17.05 1.55
C ALA A 42 34.92 -18.49 1.00
N PRO A 43 36.00 -18.84 0.22
CA PRO A 43 37.16 -18.09 -0.33
C PRO A 43 37.45 -18.34 -1.84
N ILE A 44 38.28 -17.55 -2.56
CA ILE A 44 39.73 -17.75 -2.85
C ILE A 44 40.30 -16.42 -3.47
N SER A 45 41.58 -16.12 -3.21
CA SER A 45 42.37 -14.97 -3.70
C SER A 45 43.72 -15.47 -4.30
N PRO A 46 44.67 -14.63 -4.79
CA PRO A 46 44.60 -13.43 -5.67
C PRO A 46 45.76 -13.37 -6.72
N SER A 47 45.75 -12.37 -7.63
CA SER A 47 46.97 -11.62 -8.03
C SER A 47 46.67 -10.34 -8.83
N SER A 48 47.52 -9.33 -8.63
CA SER A 48 47.31 -7.87 -8.79
C SER A 48 47.68 -7.27 -10.18
N PRO A 49 48.00 -5.96 -10.35
CA PRO A 49 47.20 -5.00 -11.13
C PRO A 49 47.99 -4.35 -12.30
N LEU A 50 47.39 -3.40 -13.04
CA LEU A 50 48.10 -2.20 -13.54
C LEU A 50 47.17 -1.13 -14.15
N THR A 51 47.43 0.10 -13.67
CA THR A 51 47.02 1.44 -14.09
C THR A 51 47.22 1.70 -15.59
N THR A 52 46.40 2.56 -16.23
CA THR A 52 46.85 3.65 -17.12
C THR A 52 45.70 4.62 -17.43
N THR A 53 46.09 5.89 -17.47
CA THR A 53 45.38 7.17 -17.54
C THR A 53 45.21 7.72 -18.98
N ILE A 54 44.35 8.75 -19.13
CA ILE A 54 44.35 9.88 -20.12
C ILE A 54 43.67 9.63 -21.51
N PRO A 55 43.04 10.63 -22.20
CA PRO A 55 42.24 11.79 -21.75
C PRO A 55 41.01 12.12 -22.65
N THR A 56 40.21 13.10 -22.22
CA THR A 56 39.11 13.78 -22.94
C THR A 56 39.59 14.91 -23.88
N PRO A 57 38.88 15.22 -24.99
CA PRO A 57 38.95 16.53 -25.63
C PRO A 57 37.72 17.42 -25.37
N LYS A 58 37.99 18.71 -25.17
CA LYS A 58 37.03 19.83 -25.03
C LYS A 58 36.61 20.34 -26.40
N LEU A 59 35.35 20.75 -26.55
CA LEU A 59 34.91 21.61 -27.67
C LEU A 59 34.14 22.84 -27.17
N ASN A 60 34.53 23.99 -27.71
CA ASN A 60 34.04 25.34 -27.43
C ASN A 60 32.58 25.56 -27.86
N LYS A 61 31.84 26.38 -27.09
CA LYS A 61 30.60 27.05 -27.53
C LYS A 61 30.76 28.56 -27.37
N ALA A 62 30.44 29.29 -28.44
CA ALA A 62 30.07 30.70 -28.41
C ALA A 62 28.58 30.83 -28.84
N PRO A 63 27.89 31.94 -28.51
CA PRO A 63 26.47 31.90 -28.16
C PRO A 63 25.55 32.37 -29.28
N SER A 64 24.36 31.80 -29.33
CA SER A 64 23.20 32.41 -29.98
C SER A 64 21.96 32.14 -29.14
N SER A 65 21.40 33.24 -28.65
CA SER A 65 20.08 33.39 -28.03
C SER A 65 19.00 32.74 -28.87
N LEU A 66 18.03 32.06 -28.24
CA LEU A 66 16.59 32.12 -28.53
C LEU A 66 15.85 31.26 -27.48
N LEU A 67 14.99 31.93 -26.69
CA LEU A 67 13.78 31.44 -26.02
C LEU A 67 13.88 30.14 -25.20
N SER A 68 14.12 30.28 -23.89
CA SER A 68 13.87 29.26 -22.88
C SER A 68 12.36 29.14 -22.59
N PRO A 69 11.76 27.94 -22.65
CA PRO A 69 10.51 27.65 -21.96
C PRO A 69 10.80 27.02 -20.59
N THR A 70 10.09 27.52 -19.60
CA THR A 70 10.11 27.15 -18.18
C THR A 70 9.87 25.66 -17.96
N GLN A 71 10.67 25.08 -17.06
CA GLN A 71 10.65 23.69 -16.64
C GLN A 71 9.46 23.43 -15.70
N SER A 72 8.28 23.21 -16.26
CA SER A 72 7.13 22.68 -15.51
C SER A 72 6.02 22.31 -16.50
N GLN A 73 5.81 20.99 -16.71
CA GLN A 73 4.60 20.31 -17.18
C GLN A 73 4.93 19.10 -18.06
N TYR A 74 5.34 18.00 -17.43
CA TYR A 74 5.07 16.65 -17.92
C TYR A 74 4.77 15.78 -16.70
N LEU A 75 3.53 15.87 -16.21
CA LEU A 75 2.98 14.89 -15.29
C LEU A 75 1.97 14.07 -16.09
N THR A 76 2.26 12.79 -16.25
CA THR A 76 1.29 11.77 -16.67
C THR A 76 0.12 11.73 -15.68
N PRO A 77 -1.08 11.22 -16.05
CA PRO A 77 -2.21 11.20 -15.16
C PRO A 77 -1.98 10.04 -14.20
N ARG A 78 -1.25 10.29 -13.10
CA ARG A 78 -1.23 9.39 -11.95
C ARG A 78 -2.66 9.28 -11.43
N LEU A 79 -3.13 8.05 -11.19
CA LEU A 79 -4.20 7.81 -10.24
C LEU A 79 -3.87 8.59 -8.95
N PRO A 80 -4.80 9.37 -8.38
CA PRO A 80 -4.56 9.94 -7.08
C PRO A 80 -4.53 8.81 -6.06
N SER A 81 -3.34 8.38 -5.66
CA SER A 81 -3.14 7.91 -4.29
C SER A 81 -3.66 9.04 -3.38
N PRO A 82 -4.40 8.75 -2.29
CA PRO A 82 -4.78 9.77 -1.33
C PRO A 82 -3.51 10.30 -0.66
N GLY A 83 -2.89 11.29 -1.30
CA GLY A 83 -1.76 12.01 -0.77
C GLY A 83 -2.22 12.86 0.40
N PRO A 84 -1.40 13.01 1.46
CA PRO A 84 -1.70 13.96 2.51
C PRO A 84 -1.51 15.38 1.94
N GLY A 85 -2.59 16.03 1.49
CA GLY A 85 -2.58 17.48 1.26
C GLY A 85 -3.29 18.08 0.04
N SER A 86 -4.08 17.35 -0.77
CA SER A 86 -4.79 17.98 -1.90
C SER A 86 -6.21 18.46 -1.54
N ASN A 87 -6.32 19.76 -1.25
CA ASN A 87 -7.50 20.65 -1.33
C ASN A 87 -8.74 20.34 -0.46
N LEU A 88 -8.60 20.58 0.85
CA LEU A 88 -9.69 20.97 1.74
C LEU A 88 -9.27 22.18 2.57
N SER A 89 -9.04 23.30 1.89
CA SER A 89 -8.78 24.59 2.51
C SER A 89 -9.62 25.68 1.85
N THR A 90 -10.95 25.51 1.80
CA THR A 90 -11.94 26.61 1.60
C THR A 90 -13.39 26.09 1.58
N ILE A 91 -13.84 25.34 2.60
CA ILE A 91 -15.26 25.34 2.97
C ILE A 91 -15.33 25.47 4.48
N SER A 92 -15.82 26.63 4.90
CA SER A 92 -16.09 26.98 6.30
C SER A 92 -16.91 25.90 6.99
N SER A 93 -16.39 25.40 8.11
CA SER A 93 -17.05 24.47 9.01
C SER A 93 -18.44 24.98 9.45
N PRO A 94 -19.47 24.13 9.56
CA PRO A 94 -20.35 24.18 10.70
C PRO A 94 -19.67 23.44 11.85
N SER A 95 -19.47 24.11 12.97
CA SER A 95 -18.90 23.54 14.19
C SER A 95 -19.71 22.32 14.67
N PHE A 96 -19.25 21.12 14.34
CA PHE A 96 -19.59 19.93 15.12
C PHE A 96 -18.64 19.89 16.31
N ARG A 97 -19.21 20.03 17.50
CA ARG A 97 -18.49 19.92 18.77
C ARG A 97 -17.81 18.55 18.81
N THR A 98 -16.50 18.54 18.66
CA THR A 98 -15.69 17.43 19.13
C THR A 98 -15.98 17.27 20.63
N ALA A 99 -16.28 16.04 21.04
CA ALA A 99 -16.34 15.71 22.46
C ALA A 99 -15.00 16.16 23.09
N LYS A 100 -15.11 16.82 24.24
CA LYS A 100 -13.96 17.35 24.98
C LYS A 100 -12.94 16.23 25.17
N THR A 101 -11.73 16.45 24.67
CA THR A 101 -10.52 15.72 25.07
C THR A 101 -10.19 16.07 26.53
N SER A 102 -11.00 15.59 27.46
CA SER A 102 -10.65 15.48 28.87
C SER A 102 -10.72 14.03 29.30
N LEU A 103 -9.93 13.20 28.63
CA LEU A 103 -9.52 11.91 29.14
C LEU A 103 -8.02 11.85 28.91
N SER A 104 -7.27 12.41 29.86
CA SER A 104 -6.13 11.67 30.36
C SER A 104 -6.75 10.50 31.14
N PRO A 105 -6.81 9.26 30.61
CA PRO A 105 -6.82 8.16 31.54
C PRO A 105 -5.45 8.22 32.20
N SER A 106 -5.44 8.57 33.48
CA SER A 106 -4.35 8.17 34.37
C SER A 106 -3.91 6.76 34.00
N ARG A 107 -2.61 6.49 34.03
CA ARG A 107 -1.96 5.17 33.85
C ARG A 107 -2.46 4.07 34.82
N SER A 108 -3.62 4.24 35.44
CA SER A 108 -4.18 3.48 36.55
C SER A 108 -5.33 2.54 36.18
N ASN A 109 -5.73 2.42 34.90
CA ASN A 109 -6.69 1.38 34.48
C ASN A 109 -6.03 0.15 33.85
N MET A 110 -4.71 0.09 33.82
CA MET A 110 -3.94 -1.09 33.41
C MET A 110 -3.37 -1.82 34.64
N SER A 111 -4.12 -1.84 35.74
CA SER A 111 -3.75 -2.55 36.96
C SER A 111 -4.49 -3.88 37.08
N THR A 112 -3.72 -4.93 36.78
CA THR A 112 -3.48 -6.06 37.69
C THR A 112 -4.66 -6.96 38.03
N ILE A 113 -4.63 -8.17 37.45
CA ILE A 113 -4.84 -9.47 38.13
C ILE A 113 -5.86 -9.37 39.26
N THR A 114 -7.14 -9.54 38.92
CA THR A 114 -8.11 -9.99 39.92
C THR A 114 -7.74 -11.42 40.28
N THR A 115 -7.35 -11.60 41.54
CA THR A 115 -7.07 -12.90 42.16
C THR A 115 -8.35 -13.73 42.13
N SER A 116 -8.54 -14.51 41.08
CA SER A 116 -9.44 -15.66 41.07
C SER A 116 -8.60 -16.93 41.21
N GLY A 117 -9.12 -17.94 41.88
CA GLY A 117 -8.38 -19.10 42.39
C GLY A 117 -7.55 -19.86 41.34
N PRO A 118 -6.69 -20.80 41.79
CA PRO A 118 -5.79 -21.52 40.90
C PRO A 118 -6.62 -22.37 39.92
N GLY A 119 -6.79 -21.89 38.69
CA GLY A 119 -7.44 -22.65 37.61
C GLY A 119 -8.24 -21.87 36.56
N SER A 120 -8.48 -20.55 36.69
CA SER A 120 -9.23 -19.80 35.66
C SER A 120 -8.32 -18.86 34.87
N ILE A 121 -8.07 -19.22 33.61
CA ILE A 121 -7.45 -18.34 32.62
C ILE A 121 -8.42 -17.18 32.40
N THR A 122 -8.03 -15.96 32.76
CA THR A 122 -8.88 -14.78 32.55
C THR A 122 -8.87 -14.45 31.07
N ALA A 123 -9.99 -14.72 30.38
CA ALA A 123 -10.15 -14.33 28.99
C ALA A 123 -9.94 -12.81 28.84
N LYS A 124 -9.18 -12.39 27.81
CA LYS A 124 -8.88 -10.98 27.57
C LYS A 124 -10.14 -10.20 27.20
N ASP A 125 -10.18 -8.92 27.55
CA ASP A 125 -11.35 -8.07 27.39
C ASP A 125 -11.16 -7.05 26.26
N PHE A 126 -11.90 -7.22 25.17
CA PHE A 126 -11.90 -6.32 24.02
C PHE A 126 -13.15 -5.41 23.97
N SER A 127 -13.84 -5.24 25.10
CA SER A 127 -15.03 -4.36 25.23
C SER A 127 -14.77 -2.93 24.76
N PHE A 128 -13.53 -2.45 24.84
CA PHE A 128 -13.16 -1.13 24.36
C PHE A 128 -13.41 -0.95 22.85
N LEU A 129 -13.32 -2.02 22.04
CA LEU A 129 -13.61 -2.00 20.61
C LEU A 129 -15.10 -2.02 20.30
N LEU A 130 -15.95 -2.47 21.22
CA LEU A 130 -17.40 -2.55 21.02
C LEU A 130 -18.11 -1.20 21.22
N ARG A 131 -17.34 -0.13 21.47
CA ARG A 131 -17.85 1.20 21.79
C ARG A 131 -18.33 1.93 20.53
N PRO A 132 -19.58 2.43 20.50
CA PRO A 132 -20.11 3.16 19.34
C PRO A 132 -19.30 4.40 18.96
N GLU A 133 -18.63 5.04 19.92
CA GLU A 133 -17.87 6.27 19.68
C GLU A 133 -16.64 6.08 18.78
N ILE A 134 -16.21 4.83 18.57
CA ILE A 134 -15.09 4.52 17.68
C ILE A 134 -15.53 4.66 16.21
N TYR A 135 -16.76 4.26 15.88
CA TYR A 135 -17.19 4.04 14.50
C TYR A 135 -17.92 5.26 13.94
N HIS A 136 -17.32 5.89 12.93
CA HIS A 136 -17.82 7.12 12.35
C HIS A 136 -18.96 6.85 11.35
N PRO A 137 -20.08 7.60 11.42
CA PRO A 137 -21.16 7.46 10.45
C PRO A 137 -20.73 7.95 9.07
N LEU A 138 -21.18 7.25 8.02
CA LEU A 138 -20.82 7.56 6.63
C LEU A 138 -21.86 8.49 5.99
N THR A 139 -21.51 9.77 5.79
CA THR A 139 -22.40 10.79 5.20
C THR A 139 -22.53 10.64 3.70
N LEU A 140 -23.70 10.86 3.09
CA LEU A 140 -23.91 10.74 1.63
C LEU A 140 -23.39 11.96 0.81
N LEU A 141 -22.57 12.83 1.41
CA LEU A 141 -22.11 14.06 0.76
C LEU A 141 -21.17 13.76 -0.43
N ASP A 142 -20.34 12.74 -0.29
CA ASP A 142 -19.40 12.23 -1.27
C ASP A 142 -20.08 11.43 -2.39
N VAL A 143 -21.28 10.88 -2.15
CA VAL A 143 -22.04 10.10 -3.13
C VAL A 143 -22.71 11.04 -4.15
N PRO A 144 -22.57 10.84 -5.46
CA PRO A 144 -23.21 11.71 -6.46
C PRO A 144 -24.73 11.65 -6.39
N PRO A 145 -25.45 12.77 -6.64
CA PRO A 145 -26.91 12.82 -6.52
C PRO A 145 -27.67 11.70 -7.24
N PRO A 146 -27.30 11.27 -8.47
CA PRO A 146 -27.98 10.17 -9.16
C PRO A 146 -27.95 8.83 -8.42
N PHE A 147 -26.96 8.60 -7.54
CA PHE A 147 -26.81 7.35 -6.76
C PHE A 147 -27.52 7.42 -5.41
N ARG A 148 -28.11 8.56 -5.03
CA ARG A 148 -28.82 8.72 -3.75
C ARG A 148 -30.28 8.26 -3.80
N VAL A 149 -30.77 7.82 -4.95
CA VAL A 149 -32.15 7.39 -5.15
C VAL A 149 -32.39 6.06 -4.45
N THR A 150 -33.57 5.90 -3.83
CA THR A 150 -33.95 4.70 -3.06
C THR A 150 -33.87 3.41 -3.87
N SER A 151 -34.12 3.45 -5.19
CA SER A 151 -34.00 2.29 -6.08
C SER A 151 -32.56 1.77 -6.22
N SER A 152 -31.56 2.58 -5.89
CA SER A 152 -30.14 2.24 -5.96
C SER A 152 -29.55 1.86 -4.60
N GLN A 153 -30.34 1.92 -3.52
CA GLN A 153 -29.88 1.56 -2.19
C GLN A 153 -30.04 0.05 -1.95
N VAL A 154 -29.02 -0.54 -1.34
CA VAL A 154 -29.02 -1.95 -0.96
C VAL A 154 -29.98 -2.18 0.19
N ASP A 155 -30.68 -3.32 0.18
CA ASP A 155 -31.57 -3.72 1.29
C ASP A 155 -30.78 -3.79 2.62
N PRO A 156 -31.19 -3.05 3.67
CA PRO A 156 -30.56 -3.08 4.99
C PRO A 156 -30.47 -4.49 5.63
N LEU A 157 -31.33 -5.42 5.21
CA LEU A 157 -31.34 -6.81 5.68
C LEU A 157 -30.28 -7.69 4.99
N THR A 158 -29.61 -7.19 3.95
CA THR A 158 -28.57 -7.95 3.23
C THR A 158 -27.45 -8.39 4.18
N PRO A 159 -27.06 -9.69 4.17
CA PRO A 159 -25.97 -10.21 4.99
C PRO A 159 -24.61 -9.59 4.66
N LEU A 160 -23.74 -9.48 5.68
CA LEU A 160 -22.42 -8.86 5.52
C LEU A 160 -21.55 -9.56 4.46
N ASN A 161 -21.53 -10.89 4.43
CA ASN A 161 -20.77 -11.66 3.45
C ASN A 161 -21.24 -11.40 2.01
N VAL A 162 -22.55 -11.24 1.80
CA VAL A 162 -23.12 -10.93 0.48
C VAL A 162 -22.76 -9.51 0.07
N LEU A 163 -22.74 -8.54 0.99
CA LEU A 163 -22.30 -7.17 0.71
C LEU A 163 -20.84 -7.12 0.26
N ILE A 164 -19.97 -7.89 0.93
CA ILE A 164 -18.54 -7.96 0.58
C ILE A 164 -18.35 -8.62 -0.79
N SER A 165 -18.97 -9.78 -1.02
CA SER A 165 -18.80 -10.52 -2.29
C SER A 165 -19.39 -9.78 -3.49
N SER A 166 -20.44 -8.97 -3.28
CA SER A 166 -21.03 -8.11 -4.30
C SER A 166 -20.35 -6.73 -4.44
N GLY A 167 -19.35 -6.44 -3.61
CA GLY A 167 -18.55 -5.20 -3.68
C GLY A 167 -19.20 -3.95 -3.07
N HIS A 168 -20.31 -4.07 -2.34
CA HIS A 168 -21.01 -2.96 -1.69
C HIS A 168 -20.31 -2.55 -0.38
N PHE A 169 -19.11 -2.00 -0.48
CA PHE A 169 -18.20 -1.83 0.65
C PHE A 169 -18.67 -0.81 1.71
N ARG A 170 -19.35 0.28 1.39
CA ARG A 170 -19.89 1.19 2.43
C ARG A 170 -21.05 0.58 3.16
N ALA A 171 -21.94 -0.14 2.47
CA ALA A 171 -23.00 -0.89 3.14
C ALA A 171 -22.39 -1.95 4.07
N ALA A 172 -21.35 -2.67 3.61
CA ALA A 172 -20.59 -3.61 4.44
C ALA A 172 -19.95 -2.91 5.65
N ALA A 173 -19.33 -1.74 5.45
CA ALA A 173 -18.72 -0.95 6.52
C ALA A 173 -19.76 -0.51 7.56
N ILE A 174 -20.94 -0.04 7.14
CA ILE A 174 -22.04 0.35 8.03
C ILE A 174 -22.54 -0.87 8.80
N LYS A 175 -22.73 -2.01 8.12
CA LYS A 175 -23.21 -3.26 8.72
C LYS A 175 -22.20 -3.79 9.75
N ALA A 176 -20.91 -3.81 9.44
CA ALA A 176 -19.86 -4.23 10.37
C ALA A 176 -19.84 -3.36 11.64
N ALA A 177 -19.92 -2.03 11.51
CA ALA A 177 -20.02 -1.13 12.66
C ALA A 177 -21.30 -1.38 13.48
N SER A 178 -22.43 -1.61 12.82
CA SER A 178 -23.70 -1.95 13.50
C SER A 178 -23.63 -3.28 14.25
N LEU A 179 -22.91 -4.27 13.74
CA LEU A 179 -22.72 -5.56 14.43
C LEU A 179 -21.80 -5.41 15.64
N LEU A 180 -20.70 -4.65 15.51
CA LEU A 180 -19.76 -4.35 16.60
C LEU A 180 -20.41 -3.59 17.76
N THR A 181 -21.44 -2.79 17.47
CA THR A 181 -22.09 -1.89 18.44
C THR A 181 -23.51 -2.32 18.81
N SER A 182 -23.93 -3.51 18.37
CA SER A 182 -25.29 -4.01 18.54
C SER A 182 -25.62 -4.25 20.01
N THR A 183 -26.75 -3.71 20.47
CA THR A 183 -27.28 -3.96 21.82
C THR A 183 -28.28 -5.11 21.85
N SER A 184 -28.85 -5.50 20.70
CA SER A 184 -29.83 -6.59 20.61
C SER A 184 -29.18 -7.97 20.60
N ILE A 185 -28.01 -8.08 19.95
CA ILE A 185 -27.19 -9.28 19.89
C ILE A 185 -25.75 -8.85 20.18
N PRO A 186 -25.40 -8.66 21.47
CA PRO A 186 -24.07 -8.17 21.85
C PRO A 186 -23.03 -9.28 21.64
N ILE A 187 -21.89 -8.91 21.07
CA ILE A 187 -20.73 -9.77 20.95
C ILE A 187 -20.08 -9.90 22.34
N SER A 188 -19.63 -11.11 22.69
CA SER A 188 -18.88 -11.32 23.94
C SER A 188 -17.58 -10.51 23.90
N PRO A 189 -17.24 -9.71 24.92
CA PRO A 189 -15.99 -8.97 24.95
C PRO A 189 -14.72 -9.83 24.87
N SER A 190 -14.84 -11.13 25.15
CA SER A 190 -13.74 -12.10 25.04
C SER A 190 -13.68 -12.83 23.69
N ASP A 191 -14.67 -12.66 22.81
CA ASP A 191 -14.68 -13.25 21.46
C ASP A 191 -13.83 -12.42 20.51
N HIS A 192 -12.51 -12.49 20.70
CA HIS A 192 -11.55 -11.72 19.91
C HIS A 192 -11.58 -12.08 18.42
N VAL A 193 -11.95 -13.32 18.07
CA VAL A 193 -12.01 -13.79 16.68
C VAL A 193 -13.08 -12.99 15.93
N GLN A 194 -14.31 -12.98 16.44
CA GLN A 194 -15.40 -12.25 15.81
C GLN A 194 -15.18 -10.73 15.84
N ILE A 195 -14.65 -10.19 16.94
CA ILE A 195 -14.36 -8.76 17.06
C ILE A 195 -13.35 -8.30 16.01
N PHE A 196 -12.20 -8.99 15.91
CA PHE A 196 -11.16 -8.60 14.97
C PHE A 196 -11.55 -8.86 13.51
N GLU A 197 -12.35 -9.88 13.22
CA GLU A 197 -12.91 -10.10 11.89
C GLU A 197 -13.76 -8.90 11.47
N LEU A 198 -14.71 -8.47 12.31
CA LEU A 198 -15.58 -7.33 12.01
C LEU A 198 -14.82 -6.00 11.96
N VAL A 199 -13.82 -5.79 12.83
CA VAL A 199 -12.94 -4.61 12.78
C VAL A 199 -12.15 -4.59 11.48
N TYR A 200 -11.59 -5.72 11.07
CA TYR A 200 -10.91 -5.85 9.78
C TYR A 200 -11.85 -5.54 8.63
N THR A 201 -13.04 -6.16 8.59
CA THR A 201 -14.05 -5.88 7.57
C THR A 201 -14.40 -4.40 7.52
N ARG A 202 -14.61 -3.75 8.68
CA ARG A 202 -14.91 -2.32 8.78
C ARG A 202 -13.79 -1.48 8.16
N LEU A 203 -12.55 -1.66 8.60
CA LEU A 203 -11.40 -0.87 8.16
C LEU A 203 -11.06 -1.10 6.67
N ALA A 204 -11.10 -2.36 6.23
CA ALA A 204 -10.87 -2.73 4.83
C ALA A 204 -11.95 -2.13 3.93
N SER A 205 -13.22 -2.26 4.33
CA SER A 205 -14.34 -1.71 3.57
C SER A 205 -14.29 -0.19 3.47
N LEU A 206 -13.93 0.52 4.55
CA LEU A 206 -13.69 1.97 4.51
C LEU A 206 -12.57 2.33 3.53
N THR A 207 -11.49 1.55 3.48
CA THR A 207 -10.40 1.79 2.53
C THR A 207 -10.86 1.57 1.09
N LEU A 208 -11.67 0.54 0.85
CA LEU A 208 -12.18 0.19 -0.48
C LEU A 208 -13.25 1.17 -1.00
N CYS A 209 -14.02 1.81 -0.13
CA CYS A 209 -14.96 2.88 -0.51
C CYS A 209 -14.37 4.30 -0.40
N ASN A 210 -13.04 4.42 -0.44
CA ASN A 210 -12.30 5.69 -0.42
C ASN A 210 -12.54 6.57 0.83
N GLN A 211 -12.85 5.93 1.96
CA GLN A 211 -13.00 6.53 3.29
C GLN A 211 -11.79 6.23 4.19
N THR A 212 -10.58 6.19 3.59
CA THR A 212 -9.32 5.86 4.26
C THR A 212 -9.00 6.79 5.44
N ALA A 213 -9.40 8.07 5.35
CA ALA A 213 -9.21 9.03 6.45
C ALA A 213 -9.99 8.63 7.71
N LEU A 214 -11.21 8.10 7.56
CA LEU A 214 -11.97 7.56 8.68
C LEU A 214 -11.34 6.27 9.18
N ALA A 215 -10.95 5.35 8.29
CA ALA A 215 -10.25 4.13 8.68
C ALA A 215 -8.99 4.43 9.52
N ALA A 216 -8.23 5.46 9.14
CA ALA A 216 -7.04 5.92 9.86
C ALA A 216 -7.35 6.58 11.23
N GLN A 217 -8.57 7.07 11.44
CA GLN A 217 -9.04 7.53 12.75
C GLN A 217 -9.50 6.35 13.61
N GLU A 218 -10.31 5.45 13.05
CA GLU A 218 -10.89 4.29 13.75
C GLU A 218 -9.80 3.28 14.19
N VAL A 219 -8.77 3.05 13.37
CA VAL A 219 -7.67 2.12 13.68
C VAL A 219 -6.90 2.49 14.95
N LYS A 220 -6.96 3.76 15.39
CA LYS A 220 -6.28 4.21 16.61
C LYS A 220 -6.83 3.51 17.85
N ALA A 221 -8.07 3.03 17.80
CA ALA A 221 -8.66 2.24 18.86
C ALA A 221 -7.92 0.91 19.10
N LEU A 222 -7.17 0.38 18.12
CA LEU A 222 -6.34 -0.81 18.30
C LEU A 222 -5.07 -0.55 19.11
N GLU A 223 -4.74 0.71 19.38
CA GLU A 223 -3.56 1.10 20.16
C GLU A 223 -2.26 0.44 19.64
N ASP A 224 -1.41 -0.07 20.54
CA ASP A 224 -0.16 -0.75 20.19
C ASP A 224 -0.37 -2.26 20.05
N LEU A 225 -0.47 -2.73 18.81
CA LEU A 225 -0.60 -4.15 18.47
C LEU A 225 0.62 -4.99 18.85
N ASN A 226 1.79 -4.38 19.13
CA ASN A 226 2.97 -5.11 19.59
C ASN A 226 2.94 -5.40 21.10
N SER A 227 1.96 -4.87 21.83
CA SER A 227 1.80 -5.11 23.25
C SER A 227 1.57 -6.60 23.56
N ALA A 228 2.13 -7.07 24.68
CA ALA A 228 1.86 -8.42 25.20
C ALA A 228 0.37 -8.68 25.46
N TYR A 229 -0.44 -7.61 25.55
CA TYR A 229 -1.89 -7.72 25.63
C TYR A 229 -2.50 -8.53 24.46
N TYR A 230 -1.97 -8.38 23.25
CA TYR A 230 -2.49 -9.04 22.05
C TYR A 230 -1.92 -10.44 21.80
N ARG A 231 -1.19 -11.01 22.76
CA ARG A 231 -0.65 -12.38 22.65
C ARG A 231 -1.41 -13.33 23.55
N ASP A 232 -1.63 -14.57 23.13
CA ASP A 232 -2.20 -15.58 24.00
C ASP A 232 -1.23 -15.92 25.15
N ASP A 233 -1.76 -16.15 26.35
CA ASP A 233 -0.93 -16.37 27.54
C ASP A 233 -0.36 -17.80 27.61
N HIS A 234 -0.90 -18.76 26.84
CA HIS A 234 -0.45 -20.16 26.82
C HIS A 234 0.65 -20.43 25.80
N ASP A 235 0.43 -20.02 24.55
CA ASP A 235 1.34 -20.33 23.44
C ASP A 235 2.08 -19.10 22.88
N GLY A 236 1.73 -17.90 23.36
CA GLY A 236 2.32 -16.64 22.89
C GLY A 236 1.91 -16.25 21.46
N SER A 237 0.95 -16.96 20.86
CA SER A 237 0.41 -16.68 19.54
C SER A 237 -0.28 -15.32 19.51
N HIS A 238 -0.36 -14.70 18.34
CA HIS A 238 -0.96 -13.38 18.21
C HIS A 238 -2.47 -13.50 18.04
N LEU A 239 -3.26 -12.87 18.92
CA LEU A 239 -4.72 -12.93 18.91
C LEU A 239 -5.36 -12.15 17.76
N VAL A 240 -4.64 -11.14 17.24
CA VAL A 240 -5.08 -10.33 16.09
C VAL A 240 -4.65 -11.00 14.77
N PRO A 241 -5.56 -11.21 13.80
CA PRO A 241 -5.23 -11.80 12.50
C PRO A 241 -4.15 -11.03 11.74
N TRP A 242 -3.27 -11.75 11.04
CA TRP A 242 -2.14 -11.16 10.31
C TRP A 242 -2.56 -10.00 9.38
N GLU A 243 -3.62 -10.19 8.59
CA GLU A 243 -4.09 -9.19 7.63
C GLU A 243 -4.53 -7.88 8.30
N LEU A 244 -5.16 -7.97 9.48
CA LEU A 244 -5.52 -6.78 10.26
C LEU A 244 -4.28 -6.06 10.77
N ARG A 245 -3.24 -6.78 11.21
CA ARG A 245 -1.99 -6.15 11.66
C ARG A 245 -1.28 -5.43 10.51
N VAL A 246 -1.23 -6.04 9.33
CA VAL A 246 -0.65 -5.44 8.13
C VAL A 246 -1.42 -4.17 7.73
N LEU A 247 -2.76 -4.23 7.69
CA LEU A 247 -3.61 -3.08 7.40
C LEU A 247 -3.45 -1.99 8.46
N ALA A 248 -3.38 -2.37 9.74
CA ALA A 248 -3.25 -1.44 10.85
C ALA A 248 -1.95 -0.63 10.78
N VAL A 249 -0.83 -1.24 10.41
CA VAL A 249 0.45 -0.52 10.22
C VAL A 249 0.30 0.62 9.19
N ARG A 250 -0.33 0.33 8.04
CA ARG A 250 -0.60 1.36 7.01
C ARG A 250 -1.48 2.48 7.55
N LEU A 251 -2.64 2.12 8.11
CA LEU A 251 -3.65 3.09 8.55
C LEU A 251 -3.17 3.92 9.75
N GLN A 252 -2.41 3.34 10.67
CA GLN A 252 -1.83 4.09 11.80
C GLN A 252 -0.75 5.07 11.31
N GLY A 253 0.09 4.68 10.34
CA GLY A 253 1.04 5.61 9.70
C GLY A 253 0.33 6.84 9.11
N MET A 254 -0.80 6.63 8.43
CA MET A 254 -1.64 7.71 7.91
C MET A 254 -2.32 8.52 9.03
N GLY A 255 -2.92 7.84 10.02
CA GLY A 255 -3.75 8.45 11.05
C GLY A 255 -2.98 9.31 12.04
N PHE A 256 -1.70 9.00 12.28
CA PHE A 256 -0.79 9.83 13.08
C PHE A 256 -0.05 10.88 12.24
N ASN A 257 -0.31 10.94 10.92
CA ASN A 257 0.43 11.75 9.97
C ASN A 257 1.95 11.54 10.09
N ASP A 258 2.35 10.29 10.35
CA ASP A 258 3.74 9.88 10.57
C ASP A 258 4.01 8.61 9.76
N ALA A 259 4.35 8.81 8.50
CA ALA A 259 4.62 7.71 7.57
C ALA A 259 5.85 6.88 7.98
N ARG A 260 6.76 7.40 8.82
CA ARG A 260 7.87 6.62 9.39
C ARG A 260 7.36 5.48 10.26
N ARG A 261 6.23 5.66 10.96
CA ARG A 261 5.60 4.59 11.74
C ARG A 261 5.14 3.44 10.86
N GLY A 262 4.68 3.72 9.64
CA GLY A 262 4.34 2.69 8.66
C GLY A 262 5.56 1.85 8.30
N VAL A 263 6.69 2.49 7.96
CA VAL A 263 7.95 1.81 7.65
C VAL A 263 8.44 0.98 8.84
N VAL A 264 8.53 1.57 10.04
CA VAL A 264 8.97 0.88 11.26
C VAL A 264 8.06 -0.31 11.59
N GLY A 265 6.74 -0.12 11.52
CA GLY A 265 5.77 -1.18 11.77
C GLY A 265 5.92 -2.37 10.84
N TYR A 266 6.17 -2.14 9.54
CA TYR A 266 6.45 -3.24 8.61
C TYR A 266 7.79 -3.93 8.90
N TYR A 267 8.82 -3.20 9.33
CA TYR A 267 10.07 -3.82 9.78
C TYR A 267 9.89 -4.68 11.05
N ASP A 268 9.04 -4.25 11.98
CA ASP A 268 8.70 -5.02 13.17
C ASP A 268 7.96 -6.32 12.80
N LEU A 269 6.96 -6.24 11.92
CA LEU A 269 6.28 -7.43 11.38
C LEU A 269 7.24 -8.35 10.61
N ALA A 270 8.18 -7.79 9.86
CA ALA A 270 9.18 -8.56 9.13
C ALA A 270 10.18 -9.24 10.07
N ARG A 271 10.55 -8.60 11.19
CA ARG A 271 11.37 -9.21 12.24
C ARG A 271 10.65 -10.41 12.86
N GLU A 272 9.37 -10.26 13.20
CA GLU A 272 8.54 -11.35 13.72
C GLU A 272 8.43 -12.51 12.72
N ALA A 273 8.12 -12.22 11.45
CA ALA A 273 8.03 -13.24 10.40
C ALA A 273 9.34 -14.02 10.23
N ARG A 274 10.51 -13.34 10.29
CA ARG A 274 11.82 -14.02 10.23
C ARG A 274 12.07 -14.93 11.43
N LEU A 275 11.67 -14.52 12.64
CA LEU A 275 11.81 -15.35 13.84
C LEU A 275 10.93 -16.60 13.74
N ILE A 276 9.69 -16.44 13.29
CA ILE A 276 8.77 -17.56 13.06
C ILE A 276 9.34 -18.50 12.00
N LEU A 277 9.79 -17.98 10.85
CA LEU A 277 10.46 -18.79 9.81
C LEU A 277 11.68 -19.54 10.33
N SER A 278 12.49 -18.92 11.18
CA SER A 278 13.65 -19.58 11.78
C SER A 278 13.24 -20.74 12.67
N SER A 279 12.18 -20.57 13.46
CA SER A 279 11.58 -21.63 14.29
C SER A 279 11.02 -22.77 13.43
N LEU A 280 10.17 -22.45 12.45
CA LEU A 280 9.55 -23.45 11.56
C LEU A 280 10.59 -24.24 10.78
N LYS A 281 11.62 -23.56 10.23
CA LYS A 281 12.72 -24.23 9.52
C LYS A 281 13.56 -25.13 10.43
N LYS A 282 13.67 -24.80 11.72
CA LYS A 282 14.31 -25.67 12.71
C LYS A 282 13.44 -26.91 12.96
N SER A 283 12.15 -26.74 13.24
CA SER A 283 11.18 -27.84 13.41
C SER A 283 11.17 -28.78 12.20
N ARG A 284 11.26 -28.23 10.97
CA ARG A 284 11.31 -29.01 9.74
C ARG A 284 12.55 -29.90 9.66
N ARG A 285 13.71 -29.39 10.09
CA ARG A 285 14.96 -30.18 10.12
C ARG A 285 14.89 -31.29 11.15
N GLU A 286 14.35 -31.01 12.32
CA GLU A 286 14.17 -32.01 13.39
C GLU A 286 13.18 -33.11 12.96
N MET A 287 12.08 -32.75 12.30
CA MET A 287 11.12 -33.71 11.76
C MET A 287 11.72 -34.55 10.64
N LYS A 288 12.42 -33.94 9.67
CA LYS A 288 13.11 -34.70 8.60
C LYS A 288 14.18 -35.66 9.15
N ALA A 289 14.90 -35.28 10.21
CA ALA A 289 15.86 -36.16 10.86
C ALA A 289 15.19 -37.34 11.58
N LYS A 290 14.02 -37.12 12.21
CA LYS A 290 13.26 -38.20 12.84
C LYS A 290 12.71 -39.21 11.82
N LEU A 291 12.25 -38.75 10.66
CA LEU A 291 11.81 -39.62 9.57
C LEU A 291 12.98 -40.42 8.96
N SER A 292 14.20 -39.89 8.94
CA SER A 292 15.34 -40.60 8.35
C SER A 292 15.92 -41.70 9.26
N ASP A 293 15.69 -41.63 10.57
CA ASP A 293 16.30 -42.53 11.58
C ASP A 293 15.40 -43.73 11.96
N ARG A 294 14.21 -43.89 11.36
CA ARG A 294 13.18 -44.83 11.83
C ARG A 294 12.78 -45.81 10.71
N ASP A 295 12.84 -47.11 11.00
CA ASP A 295 12.35 -48.18 10.10
C ASP A 295 10.83 -48.09 9.93
N GLU A 296 10.34 -48.48 8.74
CA GLU A 296 8.95 -48.47 8.28
C GLU A 296 7.94 -48.80 9.40
N SER A 297 7.28 -47.77 9.95
CA SER A 297 6.26 -47.89 11.00
C SER A 297 4.91 -47.36 10.51
N ASP A 298 3.82 -47.92 11.04
CA ASP A 298 2.43 -47.61 10.66
C ASP A 298 2.01 -46.13 10.83
N ASP A 299 2.79 -45.28 11.51
CA ASP A 299 2.54 -43.84 11.70
C ASP A 299 3.11 -42.93 10.58
N ALA A 300 3.70 -43.51 9.53
CA ALA A 300 4.41 -42.76 8.48
C ALA A 300 3.51 -41.75 7.73
N ASP A 301 2.24 -42.08 7.55
CA ASP A 301 1.28 -41.21 6.86
C ASP A 301 0.97 -39.94 7.69
N GLU A 302 0.78 -40.06 9.01
CA GLU A 302 0.52 -38.90 9.88
C GLU A 302 1.74 -37.98 10.02
N GLU A 303 2.95 -38.54 10.05
CA GLU A 303 4.20 -37.74 10.12
C GLU A 303 4.48 -37.02 8.79
N SER A 304 4.13 -37.66 7.67
CA SER A 304 4.18 -37.05 6.33
C SER A 304 3.20 -35.87 6.21
N GLU A 305 1.94 -36.03 6.64
CA GLU A 305 0.94 -34.94 6.64
C GLU A 305 1.38 -33.73 7.48
N LYS A 306 1.93 -33.97 8.67
CA LYS A 306 2.48 -32.90 9.54
C LYS A 306 3.65 -32.18 8.89
N LEU A 307 4.51 -32.90 8.15
CA LEU A 307 5.62 -32.31 7.42
C LEU A 307 5.12 -31.43 6.27
N GLU A 308 4.10 -31.87 5.53
CA GLU A 308 3.48 -31.07 4.49
C GLU A 308 2.80 -29.81 5.04
N GLU A 309 2.08 -29.91 6.17
CA GLU A 309 1.49 -28.75 6.85
C GLU A 309 2.57 -27.74 7.26
N LEU A 310 3.69 -28.23 7.81
CA LEU A 310 4.83 -27.39 8.16
C LEU A 310 5.49 -26.74 6.94
N GLU A 311 5.58 -27.45 5.81
CA GLU A 311 6.08 -26.90 4.55
C GLU A 311 5.13 -25.83 3.99
N ARG A 312 3.81 -26.05 4.06
CA ARG A 312 2.79 -25.04 3.72
C ARG A 312 2.90 -23.80 4.61
N GLU A 313 3.13 -23.98 5.91
CA GLU A 313 3.29 -22.87 6.85
C GLU A 313 4.59 -22.08 6.56
N ILE A 314 5.70 -22.76 6.28
CA ILE A 314 6.94 -22.11 5.86
C ILE A 314 6.71 -21.30 4.59
N GLN A 315 6.04 -21.87 3.58
CA GLN A 315 5.75 -21.17 2.33
C GLN A 315 4.87 -19.94 2.57
N LEU A 316 3.85 -20.05 3.43
CA LEU A 316 2.99 -18.93 3.83
C LEU A 316 3.81 -17.80 4.45
N TRP A 317 4.70 -18.11 5.38
CA TRP A 317 5.52 -17.09 6.05
C TRP A 317 6.61 -16.49 5.14
N GLU A 318 7.15 -17.25 4.20
CA GLU A 318 8.04 -16.74 3.15
C GLU A 318 7.31 -15.76 2.24
N ASN A 319 6.09 -16.09 1.82
CA ASN A 319 5.24 -15.21 1.03
C ASN A 319 4.90 -13.91 1.79
N ARG A 320 4.50 -14.02 3.06
CA ARG A 320 4.24 -12.85 3.94
C ARG A 320 5.47 -11.97 4.07
N LEU A 321 6.66 -12.55 4.25
CA LEU A 321 7.90 -11.79 4.37
C LEU A 321 8.25 -11.05 3.07
N ALA A 322 8.06 -11.69 1.92
CA ALA A 322 8.28 -11.08 0.61
C ALA A 322 7.29 -9.93 0.35
N GLU A 323 6.01 -10.13 0.70
CA GLU A 323 4.96 -9.12 0.59
C GLU A 323 5.22 -7.90 1.50
N LEU A 324 5.72 -8.12 2.72
CA LEU A 324 6.17 -7.04 3.60
C LEU A 324 7.30 -6.22 2.97
N GLY A 325 8.21 -6.85 2.21
CA GLY A 325 9.21 -6.15 1.42
C GLY A 325 8.59 -5.15 0.45
N ILE A 326 7.63 -5.60 -0.36
CA ILE A 326 6.90 -4.71 -1.29
C ILE A 326 6.21 -3.57 -0.54
N ARG A 327 5.63 -3.84 0.63
CA ARG A 327 4.96 -2.81 1.46
C ARG A 327 5.93 -1.80 2.07
N VAL A 328 7.12 -2.23 2.51
CA VAL A 328 8.18 -1.31 2.97
C VAL A 328 8.58 -0.37 1.83
N ALA A 329 8.80 -0.91 0.63
CA ALA A 329 9.12 -0.09 -0.53
C ALA A 329 8.00 0.91 -0.87
N SER A 330 6.74 0.45 -0.86
CA SER A 330 5.58 1.31 -1.04
C SER A 330 5.49 2.42 0.02
N ALA A 331 5.75 2.11 1.29
CA ALA A 331 5.76 3.09 2.37
C ALA A 331 6.89 4.12 2.24
N LEU A 332 8.07 3.71 1.76
CA LEU A 332 9.17 4.63 1.45
C LEU A 332 8.81 5.59 0.30
N ILE A 333 8.11 5.11 -0.73
CA ILE A 333 7.58 5.96 -1.81
C ILE A 333 6.54 6.94 -1.27
N GLU A 334 5.62 6.49 -0.40
CA GLU A 334 4.63 7.36 0.25
C GLU A 334 5.28 8.43 1.15
N MET A 335 6.47 8.16 1.68
CA MET A 335 7.29 9.12 2.42
C MET A 335 8.12 10.06 1.53
N GLU A 336 8.03 9.91 0.20
CA GLU A 336 8.88 10.60 -0.78
C GLU A 336 10.39 10.28 -0.66
N ASP A 337 10.77 9.24 0.08
CA ASP A 337 12.14 8.72 0.14
C ASP A 337 12.40 7.78 -1.05
N LEU A 338 12.43 8.36 -2.25
CA LEU A 338 12.57 7.61 -3.50
C LEU A 338 13.95 6.95 -3.63
N GLU A 339 15.00 7.56 -3.07
CA GLU A 339 16.34 6.97 -3.05
C GLU A 339 16.39 5.75 -2.12
N GLY A 340 15.81 5.86 -0.92
CA GLY A 340 15.66 4.75 0.01
C GLY A 340 14.83 3.61 -0.60
N ALA A 341 13.70 3.93 -1.22
CA ALA A 341 12.85 2.96 -1.92
C ALA A 341 13.60 2.24 -3.05
N THR A 342 14.37 2.98 -3.86
CA THR A 342 15.19 2.42 -4.95
C THR A 342 16.22 1.42 -4.44
N ARG A 343 17.03 1.83 -3.44
CA ARG A 343 18.04 0.94 -2.85
C ARG A 343 17.41 -0.30 -2.21
N PHE A 344 16.27 -0.12 -1.55
CA PHE A 344 15.54 -1.21 -0.93
C PHE A 344 14.97 -2.20 -1.96
N LEU A 345 14.27 -1.72 -2.99
CA LEU A 345 13.72 -2.56 -4.06
C LEU A 345 14.82 -3.34 -4.82
N ALA A 346 15.98 -2.72 -5.05
CA ALA A 346 17.14 -3.38 -5.65
C ALA A 346 17.66 -4.53 -4.77
N SER A 347 17.56 -4.40 -3.44
CA SER A 347 17.96 -5.44 -2.49
C SER A 347 16.97 -6.62 -2.39
N LEU A 348 15.72 -6.44 -2.82
CA LEU A 348 14.72 -7.51 -2.78
C LEU A 348 15.06 -8.61 -3.78
N THR A 349 15.24 -9.83 -3.29
CA THR A 349 15.46 -11.00 -4.11
C THR A 349 14.31 -11.21 -5.10
N PRO A 350 14.58 -11.67 -6.33
CA PRO A 350 13.53 -12.07 -7.25
C PRO A 350 12.63 -13.11 -6.58
N SER A 351 11.32 -12.86 -6.54
CA SER A 351 10.36 -13.82 -6.01
C SER A 351 10.04 -14.86 -7.08
N SER A 352 9.78 -16.10 -6.68
CA SER A 352 9.16 -17.12 -7.53
C SER A 352 7.70 -16.77 -7.86
N SER A 353 7.06 -15.90 -7.08
CA SER A 353 5.72 -15.39 -7.35
C SER A 353 5.74 -14.38 -8.50
N SER A 354 5.05 -14.73 -9.59
CA SER A 354 4.80 -13.82 -10.72
C SER A 354 4.12 -12.53 -10.23
N HIS A 355 3.13 -12.65 -9.36
CA HIS A 355 2.38 -11.54 -8.79
C HIS A 355 3.27 -10.52 -8.03
N LEU A 356 4.17 -10.98 -7.16
CA LEU A 356 5.09 -10.09 -6.45
C LEU A 356 6.09 -9.39 -7.39
N SER A 357 6.47 -10.07 -8.48
CA SER A 357 7.34 -9.48 -9.51
C SER A 357 6.63 -8.35 -10.28
N ILE A 358 5.34 -8.51 -10.57
CA ILE A 358 4.50 -7.45 -11.16
C ILE A 358 4.35 -6.28 -10.19
N GLN A 359 4.08 -6.53 -8.90
CA GLN A 359 4.01 -5.47 -7.89
C GLN A 359 5.34 -4.71 -7.78
N LYS A 360 6.47 -5.42 -7.79
CA LYS A 360 7.80 -4.81 -7.81
C LYS A 360 8.00 -3.91 -9.03
N ALA A 361 7.60 -4.38 -10.22
CA ALA A 361 7.67 -3.59 -11.45
C ALA A 361 6.80 -2.33 -11.41
N LEU A 362 5.58 -2.42 -10.85
CA LEU A 362 4.70 -1.26 -10.66
C LEU A 362 5.33 -0.22 -9.73
N LEU A 363 5.99 -0.65 -8.64
CA LEU A 363 6.69 0.29 -7.75
C LEU A 363 7.88 0.97 -8.44
N TRP A 364 8.62 0.25 -9.30
CA TRP A 364 9.66 0.86 -10.13
C TRP A 364 9.11 1.93 -11.09
N LEU A 365 7.97 1.66 -11.74
CA LEU A 365 7.27 2.66 -12.55
C LEU A 365 6.80 3.86 -11.71
N CYS A 366 6.34 3.64 -10.46
CA CYS A 366 5.97 4.74 -9.56
C CYS A 366 7.17 5.64 -9.18
N ILE A 367 8.37 5.05 -9.04
CA ILE A 367 9.62 5.79 -8.80
C ILE A 367 10.07 6.52 -10.08
N GLY A 368 9.75 5.98 -11.25
CA GLY A 368 10.17 6.50 -12.55
C GLY A 368 11.39 5.76 -13.14
N ASP A 369 11.80 4.65 -12.54
CA ASP A 369 12.85 3.78 -13.09
C ASP A 369 12.21 2.75 -14.04
N VAL A 370 12.02 3.18 -15.28
CA VAL A 370 11.33 2.39 -16.31
C VAL A 370 12.15 1.15 -16.71
N GLU A 371 13.48 1.25 -16.72
CA GLU A 371 14.37 0.14 -17.07
C GLU A 371 14.34 -0.96 -16.01
N ALA A 372 14.37 -0.60 -14.72
CA ALA A 372 14.23 -1.57 -13.64
C ALA A 372 12.86 -2.27 -13.68
N ALA A 373 11.79 -1.54 -14.04
CA ALA A 373 10.47 -2.13 -14.22
C ALA A 373 10.44 -3.16 -15.36
N ARG A 374 11.02 -2.84 -16.53
CA ARG A 374 11.16 -3.78 -17.66
C ARG A 374 11.99 -5.01 -17.27
N ALA A 375 13.09 -4.82 -16.55
CA ALA A 375 13.95 -5.91 -16.09
C ALA A 375 13.22 -6.90 -15.17
N CYS A 376 12.27 -6.43 -14.35
CA CYS A 376 11.47 -7.29 -13.48
C CYS A 376 10.61 -8.29 -14.25
N VAL A 377 10.11 -7.91 -15.43
CA VAL A 377 9.23 -8.76 -16.24
C VAL A 377 9.99 -9.56 -17.30
N ILE A 378 11.06 -9.01 -17.87
CA ILE A 378 11.90 -9.71 -18.85
C ILE A 378 12.72 -10.82 -18.18
N GLY A 379 13.27 -10.56 -16.98
CA GLY A 379 14.05 -11.54 -16.24
C GLY A 379 13.24 -12.75 -15.75
N ALA A 380 11.92 -12.59 -15.56
CA ALA A 380 11.02 -13.66 -15.15
C ALA A 380 10.84 -14.76 -16.22
N ASN A 381 11.03 -14.43 -17.50
CA ASN A 381 10.94 -15.41 -18.61
C ASN A 381 12.04 -16.49 -18.55
N SER A 382 13.15 -16.24 -17.87
CA SER A 382 14.27 -17.18 -17.75
C SER A 382 14.09 -18.25 -16.66
N ARG A 383 12.99 -18.18 -15.89
CA ARG A 383 12.73 -19.04 -14.72
C ARG A 383 11.43 -19.84 -14.83
N SER A 384 10.75 -19.82 -15.98
CA SER A 384 9.60 -20.71 -16.20
C SER A 384 10.10 -22.15 -16.26
N GLU A 385 9.64 -23.00 -15.34
CA GLU A 385 10.06 -24.41 -15.21
C GLU A 385 9.37 -25.33 -16.22
N SER A 386 8.37 -24.84 -16.96
CA SER A 386 7.64 -25.60 -17.97
C SER A 386 8.21 -25.35 -19.37
N ALA A 387 8.82 -26.40 -19.95
CA ALA A 387 9.36 -26.41 -21.32
C ALA A 387 8.31 -26.08 -22.42
N GLU A 388 7.02 -26.12 -22.10
CA GLU A 388 5.92 -25.82 -23.03
C GLU A 388 5.57 -24.32 -23.12
N ASP A 389 6.06 -23.49 -22.19
CA ASP A 389 5.77 -22.05 -22.11
C ASP A 389 7.03 -21.17 -22.31
N GLU A 390 8.13 -21.78 -22.77
CA GLU A 390 9.37 -21.08 -23.12
C GLU A 390 9.10 -20.04 -24.23
N GLY A 391 9.02 -18.77 -23.84
CA GLY A 391 8.91 -17.63 -24.74
C GLY A 391 7.54 -16.93 -24.77
N ARG A 392 6.51 -17.45 -24.10
CA ARG A 392 5.23 -16.74 -23.98
C ARG A 392 5.28 -15.73 -22.84
N ILE A 393 5.09 -14.46 -23.19
CA ILE A 393 4.99 -13.38 -22.22
C ILE A 393 3.54 -13.35 -21.70
N SER A 394 3.37 -13.39 -20.38
CA SER A 394 2.06 -13.29 -19.71
C SER A 394 1.39 -11.94 -20.00
N ASN A 395 0.07 -11.86 -19.85
CA ASN A 395 -0.65 -10.60 -20.05
C ASN A 395 -0.21 -9.52 -19.07
N GLU A 396 0.03 -9.87 -17.80
CA GLU A 396 0.51 -8.93 -16.78
C GLU A 396 1.89 -8.37 -17.15
N GLN A 397 2.78 -9.20 -17.69
CA GLN A 397 4.07 -8.73 -18.18
C GLN A 397 3.91 -7.77 -19.38
N LYS A 398 3.02 -8.08 -20.34
CA LYS A 398 2.70 -7.19 -21.47
C LYS A 398 2.10 -5.86 -20.99
N VAL A 399 1.24 -5.88 -19.96
CA VAL A 399 0.68 -4.69 -19.31
C VAL A 399 1.80 -3.80 -18.77
N ILE A 400 2.78 -4.39 -18.05
CA ILE A 400 3.92 -3.63 -17.53
C ILE A 400 4.75 -3.02 -18.67
N LEU A 401 4.99 -3.76 -19.76
CA LEU A 401 5.72 -3.23 -20.92
C LEU A 401 4.98 -2.08 -21.61
N ALA A 402 3.65 -2.16 -21.74
CA ALA A 402 2.83 -1.10 -22.30
C ALA A 402 2.81 0.14 -21.40
N LEU A 403 2.69 -0.04 -20.07
CA LEU A 403 2.79 1.05 -19.09
C LEU A 403 4.18 1.70 -19.09
N ALA A 404 5.24 0.92 -19.25
CA ALA A 404 6.62 1.41 -19.39
C ALA A 404 6.77 2.29 -20.64
N ASN A 405 6.20 1.89 -21.79
CA ASN A 405 6.19 2.73 -22.99
C ASN A 405 5.43 4.04 -22.78
N MET A 406 4.31 4.01 -22.05
CA MET A 406 3.60 5.24 -21.67
C MET A 406 4.44 6.14 -20.75
N ALA A 407 5.20 5.57 -19.82
CA ALA A 407 6.09 6.30 -18.93
C ALA A 407 7.25 6.98 -19.69
N ASP A 408 7.76 6.34 -20.74
CA ASP A 408 8.77 6.91 -21.66
C ASP A 408 8.19 7.91 -22.67
N SER A 409 6.87 8.18 -22.61
CA SER A 409 6.13 8.99 -23.60
C SER A 409 6.14 8.41 -25.02
N GLU A 410 6.43 7.11 -25.17
CA GLU A 410 6.32 6.35 -26.43
C GLU A 410 4.88 5.87 -26.63
N PHE A 411 3.93 6.80 -26.77
CA PHE A 411 2.50 6.49 -26.80
C PHE A 411 2.08 5.65 -28.01
N GLU A 412 2.74 5.79 -29.16
CA GLU A 412 2.49 4.96 -30.34
C GLU A 412 2.81 3.48 -30.08
N ARG A 413 3.94 3.20 -29.39
CA ARG A 413 4.33 1.84 -29.03
C ARG A 413 3.45 1.28 -27.91
N ALA A 414 2.99 2.14 -27.00
CA ALA A 414 1.98 1.75 -26.03
C ALA A 414 0.66 1.35 -26.72
N VAL A 415 0.21 2.09 -27.73
CA VAL A 415 -0.99 1.74 -28.54
C VAL A 415 -0.85 0.37 -29.17
N GLU A 416 0.31 0.04 -29.75
CA GLU A 416 0.58 -1.29 -30.32
C GLU A 416 0.46 -2.38 -29.25
N GLY A 417 1.09 -2.17 -28.08
CA GLY A 417 1.02 -3.10 -26.95
C GLY A 417 -0.40 -3.33 -26.43
N TRP A 418 -1.18 -2.26 -26.26
CA TRP A 418 -2.57 -2.37 -25.81
C TRP A 418 -3.47 -3.05 -26.84
N ARG A 419 -3.32 -2.75 -28.13
CA ARG A 419 -4.07 -3.42 -29.20
C ARG A 419 -3.75 -4.91 -29.25
N ALA A 420 -2.47 -5.27 -29.17
CA ALA A 420 -2.06 -6.67 -29.15
C ALA A 420 -2.65 -7.45 -27.96
N LEU A 421 -2.82 -6.80 -26.81
CA LEU A 421 -3.52 -7.38 -25.66
C LEU A 421 -5.04 -7.53 -25.92
N ILE A 422 -5.68 -6.51 -26.49
CA ILE A 422 -7.13 -6.48 -26.73
C ILE A 422 -7.54 -7.48 -27.82
N ASP A 423 -6.77 -7.58 -28.89
CA ASP A 423 -7.03 -8.43 -30.06
C ASP A 423 -6.72 -9.92 -29.77
N ASN A 424 -6.05 -10.21 -28.66
CA ASN A 424 -5.81 -11.58 -28.22
C ASN A 424 -7.10 -12.15 -27.60
N ASP A 425 -7.91 -12.81 -28.44
CA ASP A 425 -9.25 -13.26 -28.07
C ASP A 425 -9.30 -14.29 -26.92
N GLY A 426 -8.21 -15.04 -26.69
CA GLY A 426 -8.18 -16.19 -25.79
C GLY A 426 -7.74 -15.97 -24.33
N ASP A 427 -7.12 -14.84 -23.99
CA ASP A 427 -6.51 -14.62 -22.66
C ASP A 427 -6.95 -13.28 -22.08
N GLY A 428 -7.92 -13.29 -21.19
CA GLY A 428 -8.32 -12.14 -20.35
C GLY A 428 -9.82 -12.01 -20.17
N ASP A 429 -10.28 -11.82 -18.94
CA ASP A 429 -11.70 -11.57 -18.66
C ASP A 429 -12.15 -10.22 -19.24
N ASP A 430 -13.45 -10.06 -19.45
CA ASP A 430 -14.07 -8.84 -19.98
C ASP A 430 -13.66 -7.59 -19.17
N GLY A 431 -13.53 -7.72 -17.84
CA GLY A 431 -13.04 -6.65 -16.97
C GLY A 431 -11.59 -6.21 -17.27
N GLU A 432 -10.69 -7.15 -17.54
CA GLU A 432 -9.29 -6.85 -17.87
C GLU A 432 -9.18 -6.19 -19.24
N LYS A 433 -9.90 -6.71 -20.23
CA LYS A 433 -9.96 -6.11 -21.58
C LYS A 433 -10.53 -4.69 -21.52
N ALA A 434 -11.48 -4.42 -20.64
CA ALA A 434 -11.99 -3.06 -20.42
C ALA A 434 -10.93 -2.11 -19.85
N MET A 435 -10.06 -2.58 -18.92
CA MET A 435 -8.92 -1.80 -18.43
C MET A 435 -7.89 -1.51 -19.52
N TRP A 436 -7.56 -2.50 -20.36
CA TRP A 436 -6.63 -2.30 -21.48
C TRP A 436 -7.18 -1.29 -22.49
N ARG A 437 -8.46 -1.36 -22.83
CA ARG A 437 -9.14 -0.38 -23.69
C ARG A 437 -9.15 1.02 -23.07
N GLN A 438 -9.31 1.13 -21.75
CA GLN A 438 -9.24 2.42 -21.07
C GLN A 438 -7.82 3.02 -21.16
N ASN A 439 -6.77 2.23 -20.95
CA ASN A 439 -5.38 2.69 -21.13
C ASN A 439 -5.06 3.05 -22.59
N LEU A 440 -5.61 2.30 -23.56
CA LEU A 440 -5.56 2.66 -24.98
C LEU A 440 -6.19 4.03 -25.25
N GLY A 441 -7.36 4.29 -24.66
CA GLY A 441 -8.03 5.59 -24.75
C GLY A 441 -7.19 6.73 -24.16
N VAL A 442 -6.47 6.48 -23.06
CA VAL A 442 -5.50 7.45 -22.49
C VAL A 442 -4.35 7.72 -23.46
N CYS A 443 -3.83 6.69 -24.15
CA CYS A 443 -2.81 6.90 -25.18
C CYS A 443 -3.33 7.78 -26.34
N TYR A 444 -4.57 7.56 -26.80
CA TYR A 444 -5.19 8.41 -27.81
C TYR A 444 -5.33 9.86 -27.36
N LEU A 445 -5.64 10.10 -26.09
CA LEU A 445 -5.66 11.46 -25.53
C LEU A 445 -4.28 12.12 -25.62
N TYR A 446 -3.20 11.41 -25.24
CA TYR A 446 -1.83 11.94 -25.33
C TYR A 446 -1.35 12.18 -26.76
N LEU A 447 -1.85 11.40 -27.71
CA LEU A 447 -1.62 11.59 -29.15
C LEU A 447 -2.50 12.68 -29.78
N GLY A 448 -3.32 13.37 -29.00
CA GLY A 448 -4.25 14.42 -29.49
C GLY A 448 -5.46 13.89 -30.27
N ARG A 449 -5.70 12.57 -30.26
CA ARG A 449 -6.81 11.89 -30.95
C ARG A 449 -8.06 11.87 -30.07
N MET A 450 -8.54 13.05 -29.72
CA MET A 450 -9.60 13.26 -28.72
C MET A 450 -10.92 12.53 -29.08
N ASP A 451 -11.32 12.56 -30.35
CA ASP A 451 -12.56 11.92 -30.79
C ASP A 451 -12.52 10.38 -30.66
N GLU A 452 -11.37 9.79 -30.95
CA GLU A 452 -11.15 8.34 -30.80
C GLU A 452 -11.11 7.94 -29.33
N ALA A 453 -10.38 8.71 -28.51
CA ALA A 453 -10.35 8.51 -27.06
C ALA A 453 -11.77 8.57 -26.47
N ARG A 454 -12.54 9.61 -26.84
CA ARG A 454 -13.92 9.79 -26.40
C ARG A 454 -14.80 8.61 -26.79
N THR A 455 -14.80 8.26 -28.07
CA THR A 455 -15.65 7.19 -28.61
C THR A 455 -15.35 5.85 -27.94
N LEU A 456 -14.06 5.56 -27.72
CA LEU A 456 -13.63 4.33 -27.05
C LEU A 456 -14.05 4.29 -25.58
N LEU A 457 -13.90 5.39 -24.83
CA LEU A 457 -14.31 5.40 -23.42
C LEU A 457 -15.84 5.41 -23.26
N GLU A 458 -16.58 6.10 -24.13
CA GLU A 458 -18.05 6.09 -24.13
C GLU A 458 -18.63 4.71 -24.49
N SER A 459 -17.94 3.95 -25.36
CA SER A 459 -18.35 2.59 -25.70
C SER A 459 -18.21 1.64 -24.51
N LEU A 460 -17.13 1.75 -23.73
CA LEU A 460 -16.94 0.99 -22.48
C LEU A 460 -18.05 1.25 -21.46
N ILE A 461 -18.46 2.51 -21.31
CA ILE A 461 -19.62 2.86 -20.46
C ILE A 461 -20.88 2.19 -21.02
N SER A 462 -21.06 2.19 -22.34
CA SER A 462 -22.24 1.59 -22.99
C SER A 462 -22.28 0.06 -22.87
N THR A 463 -21.13 -0.61 -22.70
CA THR A 463 -21.04 -2.04 -22.39
C THR A 463 -21.05 -2.35 -20.88
N SER A 464 -21.55 -1.41 -20.06
CA SER A 464 -21.74 -1.56 -18.61
C SER A 464 -20.46 -1.60 -17.77
N HIS A 465 -19.33 -1.09 -18.26
CA HIS A 465 -18.16 -0.84 -17.42
C HIS A 465 -18.24 0.55 -16.79
N SER A 466 -17.80 0.70 -15.53
CA SER A 466 -17.90 1.99 -14.85
C SER A 466 -16.84 2.23 -13.77
N PHE A 467 -15.68 1.58 -13.82
CA PHE A 467 -14.63 1.77 -12.81
C PHE A 467 -14.10 3.21 -12.76
N HIS A 468 -13.56 3.63 -11.61
CA HIS A 468 -13.15 5.01 -11.31
C HIS A 468 -12.31 5.66 -12.42
N ALA A 469 -11.27 4.97 -12.89
CA ALA A 469 -10.37 5.52 -13.90
C ALA A 469 -11.08 5.79 -15.24
N LEU A 470 -12.11 5.01 -15.60
CA LEU A 470 -12.89 5.21 -16.81
C LEU A 470 -13.78 6.46 -16.71
N THR A 471 -14.56 6.59 -15.64
CA THR A 471 -15.47 7.72 -15.45
C THR A 471 -14.70 9.04 -15.28
N PHE A 472 -13.55 8.99 -14.58
CA PHE A 472 -12.69 10.15 -14.37
C PHE A 472 -12.03 10.61 -15.68
N ASN A 473 -11.49 9.68 -16.46
CA ASN A 473 -10.84 10.01 -17.73
C ASN A 473 -11.86 10.51 -18.76
N LEU A 474 -13.04 9.90 -18.83
CA LEU A 474 -14.11 10.39 -19.70
C LEU A 474 -14.60 11.78 -19.29
N SER A 475 -14.72 12.04 -17.99
CA SER A 475 -15.03 13.39 -17.47
C SER A 475 -13.94 14.41 -17.84
N THR A 476 -12.68 13.99 -17.84
CA THR A 476 -11.55 14.82 -18.32
C THR A 476 -11.67 15.14 -19.80
N ILE A 477 -12.00 14.15 -20.64
CA ILE A 477 -12.25 14.37 -22.07
C ILE A 477 -13.40 15.37 -22.27
N TYR A 478 -14.49 15.27 -21.51
CA TYR A 478 -15.58 16.25 -21.60
C TYR A 478 -15.14 17.66 -21.27
N GLU A 479 -14.31 17.85 -20.24
CA GLU A 479 -13.74 19.16 -19.89
C GLU A 479 -12.83 19.74 -20.99
N LEU A 480 -12.08 18.88 -21.68
CA LEU A 480 -11.17 19.29 -22.75
C LEU A 480 -11.90 19.58 -24.07
N CYS A 481 -12.99 18.87 -24.36
CA CYS A 481 -13.66 18.94 -25.66
C CYS A 481 -14.83 19.92 -25.71
N THR A 482 -15.41 20.35 -24.57
CA THR A 482 -16.61 21.20 -24.61
C THR A 482 -16.85 22.04 -23.35
N GLU A 483 -17.35 23.27 -23.56
CA GLU A 483 -17.86 24.15 -22.50
C GLU A 483 -19.12 23.59 -21.79
N ARG A 484 -19.80 22.62 -22.40
CA ARG A 484 -20.97 21.94 -21.81
C ARG A 484 -20.60 20.72 -20.96
N SER A 485 -19.32 20.60 -20.57
CA SER A 485 -18.78 19.46 -19.83
C SER A 485 -19.57 19.11 -18.58
N ARG A 486 -20.04 20.11 -17.82
CA ARG A 486 -20.85 19.90 -16.61
C ARG A 486 -22.11 19.05 -16.87
N ALA A 487 -22.84 19.33 -17.95
CA ALA A 487 -24.04 18.58 -18.28
C ALA A 487 -23.70 17.14 -18.69
N LEU A 488 -22.61 16.93 -19.43
CA LEU A 488 -22.16 15.60 -19.82
C LEU A 488 -21.67 14.77 -18.62
N LYS A 489 -20.98 15.39 -17.66
CA LYS A 489 -20.53 14.72 -16.42
C LYS A 489 -21.72 14.28 -15.56
N ILE A 490 -22.75 15.12 -15.43
CA ILE A 490 -24.00 14.75 -14.74
C ILE A 490 -24.71 13.63 -15.50
N GLY A 491 -24.86 13.73 -16.82
CA GLY A 491 -25.47 12.68 -17.64
C GLY A 491 -24.70 11.36 -17.61
N LEU A 492 -23.38 11.40 -17.50
CA LEU A 492 -22.54 10.22 -17.28
C LEU A 492 -22.83 9.58 -15.92
N ALA A 493 -22.93 10.38 -14.85
CA ALA A 493 -23.29 9.89 -13.52
C ALA A 493 -24.70 9.26 -13.50
N GLU A 494 -25.67 9.87 -14.19
CA GLU A 494 -27.02 9.32 -14.36
C GLU A 494 -27.00 7.99 -15.13
N LYS A 495 -26.24 7.92 -16.23
CA LYS A 495 -26.11 6.70 -17.03
C LYS A 495 -25.50 5.55 -16.22
N VAL A 496 -24.45 5.82 -15.44
CA VAL A 496 -23.82 4.81 -14.58
C VAL A 496 -24.75 4.39 -13.42
N ALA A 497 -25.48 5.33 -12.81
CA ALA A 497 -26.46 5.02 -11.77
C ALA A 497 -27.59 4.13 -12.32
N GLY A 498 -28.05 4.38 -13.55
CA GLY A 498 -29.06 3.58 -14.23
C GLY A 498 -28.64 2.12 -14.46
N MET A 499 -27.35 1.85 -14.66
CA MET A 499 -26.82 0.49 -14.81
C MET A 499 -26.97 -0.34 -13.53
N GLN A 500 -26.91 0.30 -12.36
CA GLN A 500 -27.04 -0.37 -11.08
C GLN A 500 -28.51 -0.71 -10.74
N GLY A 501 -29.47 0.07 -11.23
CA GLY A 501 -30.91 -0.12 -10.98
C GLY A 501 -31.65 -1.07 -11.93
N GLY A 502 -31.03 -1.46 -13.05
CA GLY A 502 -31.61 -2.33 -14.08
C GLY A 502 -31.64 -3.80 -13.69
N GLY A 503 -32.44 -4.16 -12.68
CA GLY A 503 -32.69 -5.55 -12.30
C GLY A 503 -33.50 -6.30 -13.36
N VAL A 504 -32.84 -6.86 -14.38
CA VAL A 504 -33.44 -7.94 -15.18
C VAL A 504 -33.24 -9.25 -14.43
N SER A 505 -34.36 -9.83 -14.02
CA SER A 505 -34.48 -11.20 -13.51
C SER A 505 -33.98 -12.19 -14.55
N GLY A 506 -32.97 -12.99 -14.21
CA GLY A 506 -32.67 -14.23 -14.95
C GLY A 506 -31.39 -14.27 -15.79
N ALA A 507 -30.32 -13.56 -15.42
CA ALA A 507 -28.99 -13.84 -15.96
C ALA A 507 -27.97 -13.94 -14.81
N GLU A 508 -27.42 -15.13 -14.66
CA GLU A 508 -26.33 -15.49 -13.75
C GLU A 508 -25.14 -14.53 -13.91
N GLU A 509 -24.59 -14.10 -12.77
CA GLU A 509 -23.15 -13.91 -12.52
C GLU A 509 -22.28 -13.04 -13.45
N ARG A 510 -22.85 -12.17 -14.30
CA ARG A 510 -22.03 -11.19 -15.05
C ARG A 510 -21.99 -9.83 -14.35
N GLY A 511 -20.95 -9.61 -13.55
CA GLY A 511 -20.37 -8.29 -13.32
C GLY A 511 -21.25 -7.23 -12.66
N ARG A 512 -22.15 -7.59 -11.73
CA ARG A 512 -22.77 -6.60 -10.82
C ARG A 512 -21.76 -6.19 -9.75
N VAL A 513 -20.76 -5.45 -10.17
CA VAL A 513 -19.71 -4.98 -9.28
C VAL A 513 -20.23 -3.71 -8.59
N GLY A 514 -20.60 -3.82 -7.32
CA GLY A 514 -21.11 -2.74 -6.47
C GLY A 514 -20.10 -1.65 -6.15
N TRP A 515 -19.30 -1.22 -7.13
CA TRP A 515 -18.34 -0.12 -6.93
C TRP A 515 -19.11 1.16 -6.72
N GLU A 516 -19.13 1.58 -5.47
CA GLU A 516 -19.69 2.85 -5.07
C GLU A 516 -18.98 3.98 -5.77
N LYS A 517 -19.79 4.94 -6.22
CA LYS A 517 -19.27 6.11 -6.90
C LYS A 517 -19.20 7.28 -5.95
N VAL A 518 -18.14 8.06 -6.10
CA VAL A 518 -17.97 9.34 -5.40
C VAL A 518 -18.00 10.49 -6.40
N ASN A 519 -18.30 11.70 -5.94
CA ASN A 519 -18.30 12.92 -6.77
C ASN A 519 -16.98 13.08 -7.54
N GLY A 520 -15.87 12.69 -6.93
CA GLY A 520 -14.54 12.71 -7.54
C GLY A 520 -14.45 11.88 -8.83
N ASP A 521 -15.17 10.77 -8.93
CA ASP A 521 -15.17 9.88 -10.10
C ASP A 521 -15.69 10.56 -11.37
N PHE A 522 -16.55 11.55 -11.19
CA PHE A 522 -17.19 12.30 -12.26
C PHE A 522 -16.75 13.77 -12.29
N LYS A 523 -15.76 14.16 -11.46
CA LYS A 523 -15.33 15.56 -11.27
C LYS A 523 -16.52 16.52 -11.03
N LEU A 524 -17.45 16.14 -10.16
CA LEU A 524 -18.66 16.91 -9.82
C LEU A 524 -18.49 17.81 -8.60
#